data_AF-A0A7W0M521-F1
#
_entry.id   AF-A0A7W0M521-F1
#
_cell.length_a   1.000
_cell.length_b   1.000
_cell.length_c   1.000
_cell.angle_alpha   90.00
_cell.angle_beta   90.00
_cell.angle_gamma   90.00
#
_symmetry.space_group_name_H-M   'P 1'
#
loop_
_entity.id
_entity.type
_entity.pdbx_description
1 polymer ?
#
loop_
_entity_poly.entity_id
_entity_poly.type
_entity_poly.pdbx_seq_one_letter_code
_entity_poly.pdbx_strand_id
1 'polypeptide(L)'
;TLYGVKLASMLRLRGVRRVAAAQLVIDESTAMALKAKQAKDAPLGFLATGLAVFVLWNTATLVGAIAGNALGDPRAYGLDAAVPAAFLALMWPQLTATRARLTALTAGVLALALVPFVLPGLPIIAAAGVAVLAALGPYSEDSPGETTSDA
;
A
#
# COMPACT_ATOMS: atom_id res chain seq x y z
N THR A 1 10.68 14.20 -6.74
CA THR A 1 11.16 14.01 -8.13
C THR A 1 12.61 13.52 -8.25
N LEU A 2 13.41 13.48 -7.18
CA LEU A 2 14.83 13.09 -7.23
C LEU A 2 15.12 11.59 -7.42
N TYR A 3 14.18 10.69 -7.12
CA TYR A 3 14.40 9.24 -7.10
C TYR A 3 14.72 8.67 -8.49
N GLY A 4 13.92 9.02 -9.50
CA GLY A 4 14.09 8.52 -10.88
C GLY A 4 15.35 9.04 -11.59
N VAL A 5 15.82 10.26 -11.25
CA VAL A 5 17.06 10.81 -11.82
C VAL A 5 18.30 10.13 -11.23
N LYS A 6 18.28 9.86 -9.91
CA LYS A 6 19.37 9.18 -9.21
C LYS A 6 19.46 7.69 -9.60
N LEU A 7 18.32 7.05 -9.84
CA LEU A 7 18.28 5.67 -10.29
C LEU A 7 18.73 5.53 -11.75
N ALA A 8 18.35 6.46 -12.62
CA ALA A 8 18.76 6.45 -14.02
C ALA A 8 20.29 6.62 -14.20
N SER A 9 20.94 7.45 -13.38
CA SER A 9 22.40 7.61 -13.40
C SER A 9 23.12 6.39 -12.81
N MET A 10 22.57 5.78 -11.76
CA MET A 10 23.10 4.56 -11.12
C MET A 10 23.01 3.34 -12.04
N LEU A 11 21.92 3.21 -12.79
CA LEU A 11 21.70 2.11 -13.74
C LEU A 11 22.42 2.32 -15.10
N ARG A 12 23.02 3.50 -15.33
CA ARG A 12 23.68 3.91 -16.59
C ARG A 12 22.83 3.67 -17.85
N LEU A 13 21.51 3.75 -17.75
CA LEU A 13 20.59 3.41 -18.85
C LEU A 13 20.49 4.58 -19.84
N ARG A 14 20.72 4.28 -21.13
CA ARG A 14 20.65 5.25 -22.24
C ARG A 14 19.59 4.82 -23.28
N GLY A 15 18.95 5.80 -23.91
CA GLY A 15 18.02 5.58 -25.04
C GLY A 15 16.78 4.75 -24.68
N VAL A 16 16.36 3.86 -25.58
CA VAL A 16 15.15 3.02 -25.44
C VAL A 16 15.18 2.15 -24.18
N ARG A 17 16.36 1.72 -23.74
CA ARG A 17 16.52 0.94 -22.49
C ARG A 17 16.09 1.71 -21.25
N ARG A 18 16.20 3.04 -21.26
CA ARG A 18 15.71 3.90 -20.17
C ARG A 18 14.18 3.93 -20.12
N VAL A 19 13.53 3.94 -21.28
CA VAL A 19 12.06 3.92 -21.37
C VAL A 19 11.53 2.55 -20.96
N ALA A 20 12.14 1.46 -21.43
CA ALA A 20 11.77 0.11 -21.03
C ALA A 20 11.95 -0.12 -19.52
N ALA A 21 13.07 0.33 -18.94
CA ALA A 21 13.31 0.22 -17.51
C ALA A 21 12.34 1.05 -16.67
N ALA A 22 11.79 2.14 -17.19
CA ALA A 22 10.81 2.95 -16.47
C ALA A 22 9.54 2.15 -16.13
N GLN A 23 9.16 1.17 -16.96
CA GLN A 23 8.03 0.27 -16.69
C GLN A 23 8.30 -0.68 -15.52
N LEU A 24 9.57 -0.89 -15.16
CA LEU A 24 9.98 -1.80 -14.09
C LEU A 24 10.40 -1.03 -12.82
N VAL A 25 10.19 0.28 -12.77
CA VAL A 25 10.47 1.08 -11.56
C VAL A 25 9.33 0.88 -10.57
N ILE A 26 9.58 0.03 -9.59
CA ILE A 26 8.75 -0.19 -8.40
C ILE A 26 9.64 -0.05 -7.16
N ASP A 27 9.06 0.04 -5.98
CA ASP A 27 9.81 0.20 -4.74
C ASP A 27 10.71 -1.00 -4.46
N GLU A 28 10.31 -2.22 -4.81
CA GLU A 28 11.12 -3.42 -4.62
C GLU A 28 12.30 -3.50 -5.58
N SER A 29 12.09 -3.25 -6.88
CA SER A 29 13.18 -3.23 -7.86
C SER A 29 14.17 -2.12 -7.55
N THR A 30 13.68 -0.99 -7.05
CA THR A 30 14.56 0.10 -6.63
C THR A 30 15.30 -0.21 -5.33
N ALA A 31 14.63 -0.77 -4.33
CA ALA A 31 15.26 -1.19 -3.08
C ALA A 31 16.36 -2.23 -3.34
N MET A 32 16.12 -3.18 -4.25
CA MET A 32 17.11 -4.19 -4.63
C MET A 32 18.29 -3.60 -5.39
N ALA A 33 18.07 -2.59 -6.24
CA ALA A 33 19.15 -1.85 -6.87
C ALA A 33 20.01 -1.10 -5.83
N LEU A 34 19.37 -0.46 -4.84
CA LEU A 34 20.04 0.32 -3.80
C LEU A 34 20.78 -0.55 -2.77
N LYS A 35 20.34 -1.79 -2.55
CA LYS A 35 21.00 -2.76 -1.65
C LYS A 35 22.21 -3.46 -2.28
N ALA A 36 22.50 -3.23 -3.56
CA ALA A 36 23.63 -3.87 -4.23
C ALA A 36 24.97 -3.48 -3.58
N LYS A 37 25.78 -4.48 -3.19
CA LYS A 37 27.08 -4.26 -2.53
C LYS A 37 28.11 -3.60 -3.45
N GLN A 38 28.01 -3.84 -4.76
CA GLN A 38 28.89 -3.27 -5.78
C GLN A 38 28.03 -2.54 -6.81
N ALA A 39 28.44 -1.35 -7.24
CA ALA A 39 27.65 -0.51 -8.15
C ALA A 39 27.34 -1.19 -9.50
N LYS A 40 28.17 -2.15 -9.93
CA LYS A 40 27.95 -2.95 -11.15
C LYS A 40 26.81 -3.97 -11.03
N ASP A 41 26.41 -4.34 -9.81
CA ASP A 41 25.37 -5.35 -9.55
C ASP A 41 23.97 -4.72 -9.43
N ALA A 42 23.90 -3.39 -9.23
CA ALA A 42 22.64 -2.65 -9.10
C ALA A 42 21.68 -2.84 -10.30
N PRO A 43 22.14 -2.86 -11.57
CA PRO A 43 21.25 -3.13 -12.71
C PRO A 43 20.69 -4.54 -12.73
N LEU A 44 21.47 -5.53 -12.27
CA LEU A 44 21.03 -6.92 -12.15
C LEU A 44 19.95 -7.06 -11.08
N GLY A 45 20.17 -6.47 -9.90
CA GLY A 45 19.18 -6.46 -8.81
C GLY A 45 17.87 -5.76 -9.21
N PHE A 46 17.98 -4.63 -9.90
CA PHE A 46 16.83 -3.91 -10.46
C PHE A 46 16.05 -4.77 -11.46
N LEU A 47 16.73 -5.28 -12.49
CA LEU A 47 16.08 -5.97 -13.60
C LEU A 47 15.52 -7.32 -13.18
N ALA A 48 16.26 -8.09 -12.37
CA ALA A 48 15.80 -9.39 -11.88
C ALA A 48 14.53 -9.24 -11.03
N THR A 49 14.52 -8.29 -10.10
CA THR A 49 13.36 -8.05 -9.22
C THR A 49 12.18 -7.51 -10.02
N GLY A 50 12.40 -6.50 -10.86
CA GLY A 50 11.35 -5.90 -11.68
C GLY A 50 10.72 -6.91 -12.65
N LEU A 51 11.55 -7.71 -13.34
CA LEU A 51 11.05 -8.72 -14.28
C LEU A 51 10.33 -9.86 -13.57
N ALA A 52 10.84 -10.32 -12.42
CA ALA A 52 10.20 -11.35 -11.62
C ALA A 52 8.81 -10.91 -11.17
N VAL A 53 8.69 -9.70 -10.60
CA VAL A 53 7.39 -9.14 -10.19
C VAL A 53 6.48 -8.97 -11.40
N PHE A 54 6.98 -8.46 -12.53
CA PHE A 54 6.19 -8.30 -13.74
C PHE A 54 5.61 -9.63 -14.26
N VAL A 55 6.45 -10.66 -14.37
CA VAL A 55 6.02 -11.98 -14.85
C VAL A 55 5.05 -12.63 -13.86
N LEU A 56 5.35 -12.57 -12.57
CA LEU A 56 4.48 -13.09 -11.51
C LEU A 56 3.12 -12.39 -11.55
N TRP A 57 3.12 -11.06 -11.68
CA TRP A 57 1.90 -10.24 -11.75
C TRP A 57 1.03 -10.61 -12.95
N ASN A 58 1.61 -10.68 -14.15
CA ASN A 58 0.87 -11.06 -15.35
C ASN A 58 0.34 -12.50 -15.27
N THR A 59 1.13 -13.42 -14.72
CA THR A 59 0.72 -14.82 -14.54
C THR A 59 -0.43 -14.92 -13.53
N ALA A 60 -0.31 -14.27 -12.38
CA ALA A 60 -1.37 -14.25 -11.37
C ALA A 60 -2.64 -13.60 -11.90
N THR A 61 -2.52 -12.53 -12.69
CA THR A 61 -3.66 -11.87 -13.36
C THR A 61 -4.33 -12.79 -14.36
N LEU A 62 -3.54 -13.48 -15.20
CA LEU A 62 -4.08 -14.44 -16.17
C LEU A 62 -4.79 -15.60 -15.47
N VAL A 63 -4.17 -16.19 -14.45
CA VAL A 63 -4.77 -17.25 -13.64
C VAL A 63 -6.05 -16.74 -12.96
N GLY A 64 -6.03 -15.54 -12.39
CA GLY A 64 -7.19 -14.91 -11.76
C GLY A 64 -8.32 -14.64 -12.75
N ALA A 65 -8.02 -14.22 -13.97
CA ALA A 65 -9.01 -14.00 -15.02
C ALA A 65 -9.67 -15.31 -15.47
N ILE A 66 -8.87 -16.37 -15.66
CA ILE A 66 -9.38 -17.70 -16.02
C ILE A 66 -10.22 -18.29 -14.87
N ALA A 67 -9.71 -18.24 -13.64
CA ALA A 67 -10.40 -18.73 -12.46
C ALA A 67 -11.70 -17.95 -12.20
N GLY A 68 -11.65 -16.63 -12.31
CA GLY A 68 -12.82 -15.76 -12.15
C GLY A 68 -13.90 -16.04 -13.19
N ASN A 69 -13.53 -16.28 -14.45
CA ASN A 69 -14.48 -16.67 -15.49
C ASN A 69 -15.09 -18.06 -15.27
N ALA A 70 -14.36 -18.97 -14.61
CA ALA A 70 -14.83 -20.32 -14.30
C ALA A 70 -15.74 -20.38 -13.04
N LEU A 71 -15.57 -19.44 -12.10
CA LEU A 71 -16.24 -19.45 -10.78
C LEU A 71 -17.70 -18.94 -10.80
N GLY A 72 -18.20 -18.38 -11.91
CA GLY A 72 -19.57 -17.87 -11.99
C GLY A 72 -19.73 -16.55 -11.25
N ASP A 73 -20.72 -16.42 -10.35
CA ASP A 73 -20.95 -15.19 -9.58
C ASP A 73 -19.94 -15.05 -8.42
N PRO A 74 -18.99 -14.09 -8.46
CA PRO A 74 -17.99 -13.91 -7.42
C PRO A 74 -18.61 -13.50 -6.07
N ARG A 75 -19.80 -12.89 -6.07
CA ARG A 75 -20.50 -12.43 -4.85
C ARG A 75 -20.93 -13.59 -3.98
N ALA A 76 -21.24 -14.75 -4.57
CA ALA A 76 -21.61 -15.95 -3.83
C ALA A 76 -20.48 -16.46 -2.92
N TYR A 77 -19.23 -16.14 -3.25
CA TYR A 77 -18.03 -16.55 -2.52
C TYR A 77 -17.41 -15.42 -1.67
N GLY A 78 -18.04 -14.24 -1.62
CA GLY A 78 -17.51 -13.07 -0.90
C GLY A 78 -16.24 -12.49 -1.51
N LEU A 79 -15.94 -12.80 -2.78
CA LEU A 79 -14.75 -12.32 -3.48
C LEU A 79 -14.80 -10.80 -3.74
N ASP A 80 -15.99 -10.21 -3.71
CA ASP A 80 -16.20 -8.76 -3.77
C ASP A 80 -15.68 -8.03 -2.52
N ALA A 81 -15.59 -8.71 -1.38
CA ALA A 81 -14.98 -8.20 -0.16
C ALA A 81 -13.46 -8.46 -0.06
N ALA A 82 -12.87 -9.24 -0.98
CA ALA A 82 -11.47 -9.66 -0.87
C ALA A 82 -10.49 -8.47 -0.95
N VAL A 83 -10.72 -7.53 -1.88
CA VAL A 83 -9.89 -6.33 -2.04
C VAL A 83 -9.92 -5.44 -0.78
N PRO A 84 -11.09 -4.98 -0.28
CA PRO A 84 -11.12 -4.17 0.93
C PRO A 84 -10.59 -4.92 2.16
N ALA A 85 -10.79 -6.24 2.26
CA ALA A 85 -10.21 -7.06 3.33
C ALA A 85 -8.68 -7.07 3.29
N ALA A 86 -8.07 -7.22 2.10
CA ALA A 86 -6.62 -7.14 1.93
C ALA A 86 -6.08 -5.76 2.34
N PHE A 87 -6.75 -4.67 1.95
CA PHE A 87 -6.38 -3.33 2.39
C PHE A 87 -6.43 -3.17 3.91
N LEU A 88 -7.51 -3.64 4.55
CA LEU A 88 -7.63 -3.61 6.00
C LEU A 88 -6.53 -4.43 6.68
N ALA A 89 -6.19 -5.59 6.15
CA ALA A 89 -5.11 -6.43 6.67
C ALA A 89 -3.74 -5.73 6.57
N LEU A 90 -3.47 -5.03 5.47
CA LEU A 90 -2.24 -4.22 5.31
C LEU A 90 -2.22 -2.99 6.21
N MET A 91 -3.39 -2.39 6.49
CA MET A 91 -3.51 -1.21 7.34
C MET A 91 -3.42 -1.56 8.83
N TRP A 92 -3.89 -2.74 9.24
CA TRP A 92 -3.93 -3.19 10.64
C TRP A 92 -2.60 -3.02 11.40
N PRO A 93 -1.44 -3.51 10.90
CA PRO A 93 -0.16 -3.34 11.61
C PRO A 93 0.28 -1.88 11.73
N GLN A 94 -0.26 -0.97 10.92
CA GLN A 94 0.06 0.46 11.00
C GLN A 94 -0.77 1.20 12.07
N LEU A 95 -1.86 0.61 12.57
CA LEU A 95 -2.72 1.19 13.60
C LEU A 95 -2.22 0.85 15.01
N THR A 96 -1.04 1.36 15.37
CA THR A 96 -0.39 1.07 16.65
C THR A 96 -0.98 1.88 17.81
N ALA A 97 -1.29 3.17 17.59
CA ALA A 97 -1.80 4.06 18.63
C ALA A 97 -3.31 3.90 18.87
N THR A 98 -3.74 3.98 20.13
CA THR A 98 -5.16 3.95 20.54
C THR A 98 -5.97 5.02 19.81
N ARG A 99 -5.44 6.25 19.74
CA ARG A 99 -6.05 7.35 19.00
C ARG A 99 -6.27 7.01 17.52
N ALA A 100 -5.27 6.43 16.85
CA ALA A 100 -5.38 6.04 15.44
C ALA A 100 -6.46 4.97 15.22
N ARG A 101 -6.58 3.99 16.14
CA ARG A 101 -7.64 2.97 16.11
C ARG A 101 -9.02 3.59 16.30
N LEU A 102 -9.18 4.48 17.28
CA LEU A 102 -10.44 5.18 17.53
C LEU A 102 -10.84 6.03 16.32
N THR A 103 -9.91 6.79 15.75
CA THR A 103 -10.16 7.58 14.52
C THR A 103 -10.55 6.70 13.34
N ALA A 104 -9.86 5.57 13.14
CA ALA A 104 -10.20 4.63 12.08
C ALA A 104 -11.60 4.02 12.27
N LEU A 105 -11.96 3.65 13.49
CA LEU A 105 -13.28 3.12 13.83
C LEU A 105 -14.38 4.17 13.62
N THR A 106 -14.20 5.39 14.12
CA THR A 106 -15.21 6.46 13.96
C THR A 106 -15.38 6.83 12.49
N ALA A 107 -14.29 6.97 11.74
CA ALA A 107 -14.33 7.22 10.30
C ALA A 107 -15.01 6.09 9.53
N GLY A 108 -14.72 4.83 9.87
CA GLY A 108 -15.34 3.66 9.25
C GLY A 108 -16.84 3.55 9.53
N VAL A 109 -17.25 3.73 10.79
CA VAL A 109 -18.67 3.73 11.18
C VAL A 109 -19.42 4.87 10.48
N LEU A 110 -18.84 6.07 10.43
CA LEU A 110 -19.45 7.20 9.73
C LEU A 110 -19.61 6.92 8.23
N ALA A 111 -18.57 6.38 7.58
CA ALA A 111 -18.63 6.02 6.17
C ALA A 111 -19.77 5.02 5.91
N LEU A 112 -19.84 3.94 6.70
CA LEU A 112 -20.88 2.91 6.57
C LEU A 112 -22.28 3.47 6.80
N ALA A 113 -22.43 4.34 7.81
CA ALA A 113 -23.71 4.99 8.10
C ALA A 113 -24.17 5.91 6.96
N LEU A 114 -23.25 6.53 6.22
CA LEU A 114 -23.56 7.42 5.11
C LEU A 114 -23.91 6.69 3.80
N VAL A 115 -23.48 5.43 3.62
CA VAL A 115 -23.71 4.65 2.38
C VAL A 115 -25.13 4.74 1.80
N PRO A 116 -26.22 4.61 2.58
CA PRO A 116 -27.57 4.66 2.01
C PRO A 116 -28.08 6.07 1.69
N PHE A 117 -27.41 7.13 2.17
CA PHE A 117 -27.92 8.50 2.12
C PHE A 117 -27.24 9.40 1.09
N VAL A 118 -26.01 9.07 0.67
CA VAL A 118 -25.21 9.94 -0.19
C VAL A 118 -24.66 9.21 -1.41
N LEU A 119 -24.21 9.98 -2.40
CA LEU A 119 -23.61 9.45 -3.61
C LEU A 119 -22.34 8.64 -3.31
N PRO A 120 -22.01 7.64 -4.15
CA PRO A 120 -20.73 6.95 -4.07
C PRO A 120 -19.54 7.92 -4.03
N GLY A 121 -18.62 7.70 -3.10
CA GLY A 121 -17.43 8.55 -2.89
C GLY A 121 -17.55 9.59 -1.78
N LEU A 122 -18.75 10.15 -1.53
CA LEU A 122 -18.96 11.09 -0.42
C LEU A 122 -18.69 10.50 0.98
N PRO A 123 -19.08 9.24 1.27
CA PRO A 123 -18.78 8.63 2.56
C PRO A 123 -17.26 8.56 2.85
N ILE A 124 -16.47 8.36 1.80
CA ILE A 124 -15.01 8.27 1.89
C ILE A 124 -14.41 9.64 2.19
N ILE A 125 -14.91 10.70 1.55
CA ILE A 125 -14.49 12.08 1.83
C ILE A 125 -14.84 12.47 3.26
N ALA A 126 -16.04 12.12 3.74
CA ALA A 126 -16.45 12.37 5.12
C ALA A 126 -15.53 11.64 6.14
N ALA A 127 -15.20 10.38 5.88
CA ALA A 127 -14.25 9.61 6.68
C ALA A 127 -12.85 10.23 6.70
N ALA A 128 -12.36 10.70 5.55
CA ALA A 128 -11.09 11.44 5.48
C ALA A 128 -11.13 12.73 6.29
N GLY A 129 -12.26 13.44 6.29
CA GLY A 129 -12.49 14.61 7.14
C GLY A 129 -12.35 14.30 8.63
N VAL A 130 -12.89 13.17 9.10
CA VAL A 130 -12.71 12.71 10.50
C VAL A 130 -11.23 12.52 10.82
N ALA A 131 -10.46 11.91 9.92
CA ALA A 131 -9.03 11.72 10.12
C ALA A 131 -8.26 13.04 10.19
N VAL A 132 -8.60 14.02 9.34
CA VAL A 132 -7.99 15.36 9.36
C VAL A 132 -8.32 16.10 10.66
N LEU A 133 -9.59 16.10 11.08
CA LEU A 133 -10.00 16.74 12.33
C LEU A 133 -9.34 16.08 13.54
N ALA A 134 -9.26 14.75 13.54
CA ALA A 134 -8.56 14.01 14.58
C ALA A 134 -7.06 14.30 14.59
N ALA A 135 -6.42 14.54 13.44
CA ALA A 135 -5.00 14.93 13.38
C ALA A 135 -4.74 16.36 13.91
N LEU A 136 -5.71 17.27 13.74
CA LEU A 136 -5.61 18.66 14.20
C LEU A 136 -5.97 18.86 15.69
N GLY A 137 -6.61 17.88 16.32
CA GLY A 137 -6.98 17.94 17.74
C GLY A 137 -5.77 17.83 18.69
N PRO A 138 -5.89 18.32 19.95
CA PRO A 138 -4.79 18.32 20.91
C PRO A 138 -4.23 16.90 21.15
N TYR A 139 -2.90 16.80 21.17
CA TYR A 139 -2.18 15.57 21.49
C TYR A 139 -2.16 15.38 23.00
N SER A 140 -2.91 14.42 23.51
CA SER A 140 -2.72 13.90 24.87
C SER A 140 -1.70 12.76 24.77
N GLU A 141 -0.57 12.91 25.43
CA GLU A 141 0.38 11.82 25.62
C GLU A 141 -0.33 10.67 26.35
N ASP A 142 -0.38 9.48 25.73
CA ASP A 142 -0.61 8.25 26.49
C ASP A 142 0.66 8.05 27.33
N SER A 143 0.63 8.45 28.60
CA SER A 143 1.73 8.21 29.54
C SER A 143 2.01 6.70 29.59
N PRO A 144 3.23 6.24 29.26
CA PRO A 144 3.63 4.87 29.54
C PRO A 144 3.53 4.69 31.05
N GLY A 145 2.78 3.66 31.47
CA GLY A 145 2.54 3.36 32.88
C GLY A 145 3.82 3.49 33.69
N GLU A 146 3.74 4.34 34.69
CA GLU A 146 4.68 4.46 35.79
C GLU A 146 4.95 3.04 36.32
N THR A 147 6.07 2.46 35.92
CA THR A 147 6.69 1.39 36.68
C THR A 147 7.04 2.03 38.00
N THR A 148 6.16 1.84 38.98
CA THR A 148 6.47 2.01 40.40
C THR A 148 7.64 1.08 40.72
N SER A 149 8.83 1.67 40.59
CA SER A 149 9.93 1.44 41.49
C SER A 149 9.42 1.70 42.90
N ASP A 150 9.37 0.67 43.73
CA ASP A 150 9.40 0.63 45.20
C ASP A 150 9.05 -0.82 45.58
N ALA A 151 9.84 -1.62 46.28
CA ALA A 151 11.11 -1.50 46.97
C ALA A 151 11.67 -2.92 47.21
#